data_AF-A0A7J8Q0B4-F1
#
_entry.id   AF-A0A7J8Q0B4-F1
#
_cell.length_a   1.000
_cell.length_b   1.000
_cell.length_c   1.000
_cell.angle_alpha   90.00
_cell.angle_beta   90.00
_cell.angle_gamma   90.00
#
_symmetry.space_group_name_H-M   'P 1'
#
loop_
_entity.id
_entity.type
_entity.pdbx_description
1 polymer ?
#
loop_
_entity_poly.entity_id
_entity_poly.type
_entity_poly.pdbx_seq_one_letter_code
_entity_poly.pdbx_strand_id
1 'polypeptide(L)'
;GDIHGQYTDLLRLFEYGGFPPDANYLFLGDYVDRGKQSLETICLLLAYKIKYPENFFLLRGNHECASINRIYGFYDECKRRFNVRLWKIFTECFNCLPVAAVIDDKILCMHGGLSPDLTNLDQIRSITRPTDVPDSGLLCDLL
;
A
#
# COMPACT_ATOMS: atom_id res chain seq x y z
N GLY A 1 6.07 -3.14 7.26
CA GLY A 1 6.34 -1.77 6.82
C GLY A 1 6.77 -1.81 5.38
N ASP A 2 7.60 -0.87 4.99
CA ASP A 2 7.95 -0.54 3.61
C ASP A 2 8.69 -1.69 2.90
N ILE A 3 8.41 -1.84 1.61
CA ILE A 3 9.02 -2.86 0.75
C ILE A 3 9.78 -2.22 -0.42
N HIS A 4 9.29 -1.09 -0.95
CA HIS A 4 9.97 -0.28 -1.96
C HIS A 4 10.59 -1.09 -3.11
N GLY A 5 9.80 -1.97 -3.72
CA GLY A 5 10.25 -2.76 -4.87
C GLY A 5 11.43 -3.69 -4.61
N GLN A 6 11.75 -4.01 -3.34
CA GLN A 6 12.77 -4.99 -2.94
C GLN A 6 12.22 -6.42 -3.00
N TYR A 7 11.85 -6.87 -4.20
CA TYR A 7 11.14 -8.14 -4.40
C TYR A 7 11.85 -9.35 -3.78
N THR A 8 13.18 -9.44 -3.91
CA THR A 8 13.94 -10.56 -3.35
C THR A 8 13.87 -10.59 -1.80
N ASP A 9 13.86 -9.41 -1.17
CA ASP A 9 13.73 -9.31 0.29
C ASP A 9 12.29 -9.58 0.74
N LEU A 10 11.29 -9.23 -0.08
CA LEU A 10 9.91 -9.64 0.15
C LEU A 10 9.74 -11.17 0.15
N LEU A 11 10.42 -11.89 -0.76
CA LEU A 11 10.39 -13.36 -0.75
C LEU A 11 11.00 -13.92 0.54
N ARG A 12 12.13 -13.36 1.00
CA ARG A 12 12.73 -13.73 2.28
C ARG A 12 11.80 -13.46 3.46
N LEU A 13 11.07 -12.33 3.44
CA LEU A 13 10.07 -12.02 4.47
C LEU A 13 9.03 -13.14 4.62
N PHE A 14 8.60 -13.75 3.51
CA PHE A 14 7.70 -14.92 3.56
C PHE A 14 8.40 -16.21 3.99
N GLU A 15 9.66 -16.42 3.61
CA GLU A 15 10.45 -17.57 4.08
C GLU A 15 10.60 -17.58 5.61
N TYR A 16 10.79 -16.42 6.23
CA TYR A 16 10.91 -16.30 7.69
C TYR A 16 9.56 -16.18 8.40
N GLY A 17 8.60 -15.47 7.83
CA GLY A 17 7.29 -15.20 8.44
C GLY A 17 6.23 -16.28 8.21
N GLY A 18 6.50 -17.23 7.31
CA GLY A 18 5.54 -18.23 6.86
C GLY A 18 4.77 -17.78 5.62
N PHE A 19 4.46 -18.72 4.72
CA PHE A 19 3.70 -18.39 3.52
C PHE A 19 2.19 -18.32 3.83
N PRO A 20 1.43 -17.41 3.21
CA PRO A 20 -0.03 -17.46 3.26
C PRO A 20 -0.57 -18.76 2.63
N PRO A 21 -1.57 -19.43 3.24
CA PRO A 21 -2.43 -18.93 4.32
C PRO A 21 -1.98 -19.35 5.73
N ASP A 22 -0.83 -20.03 5.87
CA ASP A 22 -0.37 -20.53 7.17
C ASP A 22 0.03 -19.38 8.13
N ALA A 23 0.25 -18.19 7.58
CA ALA A 23 0.45 -16.94 8.32
C ALA A 23 -0.48 -15.83 7.82
N ASN A 24 -0.93 -14.97 8.76
CA ASN A 24 -1.70 -13.76 8.48
C ASN A 24 -0.76 -12.57 8.30
N TYR A 25 -1.06 -11.71 7.33
CA TYR A 25 -0.24 -10.54 7.01
C TYR A 25 -1.07 -9.26 6.97
N LEU A 26 -0.54 -8.22 7.61
CA LEU A 26 -0.95 -6.84 7.41
C LEU A 26 0.27 -6.05 6.94
N PHE A 27 0.25 -5.58 5.70
CA PHE A 27 1.25 -4.64 5.19
C PHE A 27 0.78 -3.20 5.34
N LEU A 28 1.72 -2.31 5.63
CA LEU A 28 1.45 -0.91 5.99
C LEU A 28 1.71 0.06 4.82
N GLY A 29 1.70 -0.41 3.57
CA GLY A 29 2.00 0.44 2.41
C GLY A 29 3.46 0.42 1.96
N ASP A 30 3.77 1.31 1.02
CA ASP A 30 5.09 1.53 0.41
C ASP A 30 5.65 0.30 -0.28
N TYR A 31 4.88 -0.19 -1.24
CA TYR A 31 5.21 -1.36 -2.05
C TYR A 31 6.11 -1.02 -3.23
N VAL A 32 5.96 0.19 -3.77
CA VAL A 32 6.58 0.63 -5.02
C VAL A 32 7.64 1.72 -4.79
N ASP A 33 8.29 2.11 -5.88
CA ASP A 33 9.38 3.10 -5.94
C ASP A 33 10.67 2.66 -5.25
N ARG A 34 11.75 3.46 -5.47
CA ARG A 34 13.13 3.29 -4.95
C ARG A 34 13.85 2.02 -5.45
N GLY A 35 13.23 0.85 -5.29
CA GLY A 35 13.71 -0.42 -5.82
C GLY A 35 13.44 -0.60 -7.31
N LYS A 36 13.99 -1.68 -7.86
CA LYS A 36 13.96 -1.97 -9.30
C LYS A 36 12.86 -2.95 -9.71
N GLN A 37 12.17 -3.54 -8.74
CA GLN A 37 11.20 -4.64 -8.94
C GLN A 37 9.85 -4.29 -8.30
N SER A 38 9.40 -3.04 -8.47
CA SER A 38 8.13 -2.58 -7.90
C SER A 38 6.95 -3.33 -8.52
N LEU A 39 7.00 -3.59 -9.84
CA LEU A 39 5.95 -4.33 -10.55
C LEU A 39 5.81 -5.75 -10.01
N GLU A 40 6.92 -6.48 -9.85
CA GLU A 40 6.89 -7.83 -9.28
C GLU A 40 6.35 -7.83 -7.85
N THR A 41 6.79 -6.85 -7.05
CA THR A 41 6.39 -6.67 -5.65
C THR A 41 4.88 -6.48 -5.55
N ILE A 42 4.33 -5.46 -6.20
CA ILE A 42 2.90 -5.16 -6.09
C ILE A 42 2.03 -6.25 -6.73
N CYS A 43 2.45 -6.84 -7.85
CA CYS A 43 1.71 -7.94 -8.48
C CYS A 43 1.62 -9.16 -7.55
N LEU A 44 2.71 -9.53 -6.87
CA LEU A 44 2.69 -10.65 -5.92
C LEU A 44 1.77 -10.38 -4.73
N LEU A 45 1.86 -9.18 -4.15
CA LEU A 45 1.03 -8.79 -3.01
C LEU A 45 -0.46 -8.76 -3.37
N LEU A 46 -0.82 -8.21 -4.54
CA LEU A 46 -2.21 -8.21 -5.03
C LEU A 46 -2.70 -9.64 -5.34
N ALA A 47 -1.84 -10.50 -5.90
CA ALA A 47 -2.19 -11.90 -6.13
C ALA A 47 -2.47 -12.65 -4.81
N TYR A 48 -1.68 -12.42 -3.76
CA TYR A 48 -1.96 -12.96 -2.43
C TYR A 48 -3.24 -12.38 -1.83
N LYS A 49 -3.51 -11.08 -2.02
CA LYS A 49 -4.78 -10.48 -1.58
C LYS A 49 -5.99 -11.14 -2.24
N ILE A 50 -5.92 -11.42 -3.54
CA ILE A 50 -6.99 -12.10 -4.28
C ILE A 50 -7.14 -13.55 -3.80
N LYS A 51 -6.03 -14.25 -3.59
CA LYS A 51 -6.04 -15.67 -3.20
C LYS A 51 -6.47 -15.90 -1.75
N TYR A 52 -6.08 -15.00 -0.84
CA TYR A 52 -6.31 -15.12 0.60
C TYR A 52 -6.90 -13.85 1.20
N PRO A 53 -8.13 -13.47 0.80
CA PRO A 53 -8.73 -12.17 1.15
C PRO A 53 -8.92 -11.98 2.66
N GLU A 54 -9.07 -13.06 3.43
CA GLU A 54 -9.29 -13.05 4.89
C GLU A 54 -8.00 -13.13 5.72
N ASN A 55 -6.85 -13.37 5.08
CA ASN A 55 -5.55 -13.55 5.76
C ASN A 55 -4.50 -12.52 5.33
N PHE A 56 -4.70 -11.87 4.19
CA PHE A 56 -3.73 -10.97 3.58
C PHE A 56 -4.34 -9.58 3.41
N PHE A 57 -3.76 -8.60 4.08
CA PHE A 57 -4.27 -7.23 4.14
C PHE A 57 -3.18 -6.25 3.70
N LEU A 58 -3.58 -5.29 2.86
CA LEU A 58 -2.71 -4.27 2.30
C LEU A 58 -3.29 -2.90 2.67
N LEU A 59 -2.52 -2.09 3.39
CA LEU A 59 -2.82 -0.68 3.56
C LEU A 59 -2.15 0.15 2.47
N ARG A 60 -2.56 1.40 2.33
CA ARG A 60 -1.96 2.39 1.45
C ARG A 60 -0.80 3.08 2.16
N GLY A 61 0.34 3.24 1.48
CA GLY A 61 1.40 4.17 1.87
C GLY A 61 1.41 5.42 0.97
N ASN A 62 2.26 6.40 1.27
CA ASN A 62 2.37 7.60 0.44
C ASN A 62 2.94 7.31 -0.95
N HIS A 63 3.73 6.26 -1.12
CA HIS A 63 4.24 5.84 -2.43
C HIS A 63 3.16 5.18 -3.31
N GLU A 64 2.00 4.83 -2.75
CA GLU A 64 0.79 4.48 -3.51
C GLU A 64 -0.04 5.71 -3.92
N CYS A 65 0.59 6.88 -4.04
CA CYS A 65 0.02 8.11 -4.58
C CYS A 65 0.61 8.45 -5.96
N ALA A 66 -0.24 8.89 -6.89
CA ALA A 66 0.16 9.24 -8.26
C ALA A 66 1.20 10.35 -8.34
N SER A 67 1.15 11.34 -7.43
CA SER A 67 2.11 12.44 -7.40
C SER A 67 3.50 11.96 -6.99
N ILE A 68 3.57 11.07 -6.01
CA ILE A 68 4.81 10.51 -5.47
C ILE A 68 5.43 9.52 -6.46
N ASN A 69 4.68 8.50 -6.87
CA ASN A 69 5.24 7.43 -7.69
C ASN A 69 5.51 7.81 -9.15
N ARG A 70 5.08 9.00 -9.55
CA ARG A 70 5.50 9.64 -10.79
C ARG A 70 6.94 10.16 -10.74
N ILE A 71 7.43 10.52 -9.56
CA ILE A 71 8.75 11.11 -9.35
C ILE A 71 9.78 10.07 -8.91
N TYR A 72 9.37 9.06 -8.13
CA TYR A 72 10.29 8.16 -7.43
C TYR A 72 10.54 6.80 -8.09
N GLY A 73 9.97 6.56 -9.28
CA GLY A 73 10.45 5.53 -10.20
C GLY A 73 9.40 4.59 -10.76
N PHE A 74 8.27 4.37 -10.10
CA PHE A 74 7.28 3.38 -10.51
C PHE A 74 6.60 3.73 -11.83
N TYR A 75 6.30 5.01 -12.05
CA TYR A 75 5.82 5.50 -13.35
C TYR A 75 6.78 5.17 -14.49
N ASP A 76 8.07 5.45 -14.29
CA ASP A 76 9.09 5.17 -15.29
C ASP A 76 9.32 3.67 -15.48
N GLU A 77 9.22 2.87 -14.40
CA GLU A 77 9.27 1.42 -14.46
C GLU A 77 8.14 0.87 -15.34
N CYS A 78 6.90 1.27 -15.08
CA CYS A 78 5.72 0.90 -15.86
C CYS A 78 5.84 1.34 -17.32
N LYS A 79 6.22 2.60 -17.55
CA LYS A 79 6.38 3.17 -18.90
C LYS A 79 7.46 2.45 -19.70
N ARG A 80 8.60 2.14 -19.08
CA ARG A 80 9.75 1.49 -19.75
C ARG A 80 9.50 0.03 -20.05
N ARG A 81 8.89 -0.71 -19.12
CA ARG A 81 8.69 -2.17 -19.25
C ARG A 81 7.39 -2.53 -19.97
N PHE A 82 6.41 -1.65 -19.90
CA PHE A 82 5.07 -1.84 -20.46
C PHE A 82 4.58 -0.56 -21.13
N ASN A 83 3.66 0.17 -20.49
CA ASN A 83 3.10 1.40 -21.00
C ASN A 83 2.50 2.26 -19.87
N VAL A 84 2.21 3.52 -20.18
CA VAL A 84 1.62 4.48 -19.23
C VAL A 84 0.20 4.06 -18.80
N ARG A 85 -0.53 3.28 -19.61
CA ARG A 85 -1.86 2.79 -19.25
C ARG A 85 -1.78 1.84 -18.05
N LEU A 86 -0.75 1.00 -17.97
CA LEU A 86 -0.54 0.11 -16.82
C LEU A 86 -0.37 0.90 -15.52
N TRP A 87 0.43 1.97 -15.54
CA TRP A 87 0.59 2.86 -14.38
C TRP A 87 -0.74 3.46 -13.92
N LYS A 88 -1.59 3.91 -14.85
CA LYS A 88 -2.93 4.45 -14.52
C LYS A 88 -3.81 3.40 -13.82
N ILE A 89 -3.78 2.15 -14.28
CA ILE A 89 -4.53 1.05 -13.67
C ILE A 89 -4.05 0.79 -12.23
N PHE A 90 -2.74 0.82 -11.99
CA PHE A 90 -2.21 0.73 -10.62
C PHE A 90 -2.64 1.91 -9.76
N THR A 91 -2.60 3.14 -10.27
CA THR A 91 -3.11 4.31 -9.54
C THR A 91 -4.57 4.15 -9.16
N GLU A 92 -5.43 3.69 -10.08
CA GLU A 92 -6.84 3.41 -9.78
C GLU A 92 -6.99 2.33 -8.69
N CYS A 93 -6.17 1.27 -8.74
CA CYS A 93 -6.13 0.24 -7.72
C CYS A 93 -5.69 0.78 -6.34
N PHE A 94 -4.64 1.60 -6.31
CA PHE A 94 -4.11 2.22 -5.10
C PHE A 94 -5.11 3.16 -4.43
N ASN A 95 -5.91 3.87 -5.23
CA ASN A 95 -6.97 4.73 -4.72
C ASN A 95 -8.03 3.97 -3.91
N CYS A 96 -8.17 2.66 -4.12
CA CYS A 96 -9.10 1.79 -3.37
C CYS A 96 -8.52 1.24 -2.06
N LEU A 97 -7.20 1.34 -1.83
CA LEU A 97 -6.55 0.70 -0.68
C LEU A 97 -7.02 1.34 0.65
N PRO A 98 -7.28 0.52 1.68
CA PRO A 98 -7.52 1.02 3.04
C PRO A 98 -6.32 1.82 3.56
N VAL A 99 -6.58 2.83 4.37
CA VAL A 99 -5.53 3.72 4.92
C VAL A 99 -5.14 3.38 6.35
N ALA A 100 -5.96 2.59 7.03
CA ALA A 100 -5.70 2.12 8.39
C ALA A 100 -6.36 0.76 8.64
N ALA A 101 -5.88 0.07 9.67
CA ALA A 101 -6.48 -1.13 10.23
C ALA A 101 -6.47 -1.08 11.76
N VAL A 102 -7.35 -1.82 12.40
CA VAL A 102 -7.34 -2.04 13.86
C VAL A 102 -7.13 -3.53 14.11
N ILE A 103 -6.10 -3.87 14.86
CA ILE A 103 -5.79 -5.25 15.26
C ILE A 103 -6.33 -5.47 16.69
N ASP A 104 -7.15 -6.52 16.85
CA ASP A 104 -7.67 -7.00 18.13
C ASP A 104 -8.32 -5.87 18.98
N ASP A 105 -9.01 -4.93 18.31
CA ASP A 105 -9.64 -3.74 18.91
C ASP A 105 -8.70 -2.88 19.76
N LYS A 106 -7.39 -3.01 19.58
CA LYS A 106 -6.37 -2.41 20.46
C LYS A 106 -5.32 -1.61 19.71
N ILE A 107 -4.84 -2.11 18.57
CA ILE A 107 -3.68 -1.52 17.88
C ILE A 107 -4.16 -0.90 16.58
N LEU A 108 -4.10 0.42 16.50
CA LEU A 108 -4.33 1.17 15.27
C LEU A 108 -3.06 1.16 14.42
N CYS A 109 -3.17 0.68 13.18
CA CYS A 109 -2.10 0.60 12.21
C CYS A 109 -2.39 1.53 11.03
N MET A 110 -1.41 2.31 10.61
CA MET A 110 -1.39 3.15 9.41
C MET A 110 0.04 3.25 8.91
N HIS A 111 0.24 3.85 7.73
CA HIS A 111 1.59 4.03 7.18
C HIS A 111 2.34 5.15 7.92
N GLY A 112 1.80 6.37 7.87
CA GLY A 112 2.43 7.57 8.41
C GLY A 112 2.20 7.70 9.91
N GLY A 113 1.22 8.51 10.31
CA GLY A 113 0.96 8.74 11.72
C GLY A 113 -0.32 9.49 12.04
N LEU A 114 -0.40 10.00 13.27
CA LEU A 114 -1.57 10.72 13.74
C LEU A 114 -1.68 12.10 13.08
N SER A 115 -2.91 12.46 12.72
CA SER A 115 -3.26 13.81 12.28
C SER A 115 -3.72 14.67 13.47
N PRO A 116 -3.42 15.98 13.51
CA PRO A 116 -4.08 16.90 14.45
C PRO A 116 -5.60 16.96 14.26
N ASP A 117 -6.10 16.60 13.07
CA ASP A 117 -7.53 16.56 12.78
C ASP A 117 -8.20 15.27 13.27
N LEU A 118 -7.41 14.26 13.69
CA LEU A 118 -7.91 12.97 14.14
C LEU A 118 -8.32 13.02 15.61
N THR A 119 -9.62 13.16 15.84
CA THR A 119 -10.23 13.15 17.19
C THR A 119 -10.97 11.86 17.49
N ASN A 120 -11.43 11.13 16.46
CA ASN A 120 -12.12 9.86 16.59
C ASN A 120 -11.90 8.97 15.36
N LEU A 121 -12.00 7.64 15.53
CA LEU A 121 -11.76 6.68 14.44
C LEU A 121 -12.85 6.68 13.37
N ASP A 122 -14.04 7.20 13.64
CA ASP A 122 -15.12 7.29 12.65
C ASP A 122 -14.75 8.29 11.52
N GLN A 123 -13.89 9.26 11.80
CA GLN A 123 -13.31 10.11 10.76
C GLN A 123 -12.56 9.29 9.71
N ILE A 124 -11.75 8.31 10.12
CA ILE A 124 -11.05 7.42 9.17
C ILE A 124 -12.06 6.54 8.41
N ARG A 125 -13.08 6.03 9.10
CA ARG A 125 -14.14 5.21 8.48
C ARG A 125 -14.96 5.99 7.45
N SER A 126 -15.10 7.31 7.63
CA SER A 126 -15.83 8.20 6.72
C SER A 126 -15.06 8.58 5.45
N ILE A 127 -13.77 8.23 5.34
CA ILE A 127 -12.98 8.48 4.13
C ILE A 127 -13.52 7.59 3.00
N THR A 128 -14.22 8.23 2.05
CA THR A 128 -14.71 7.56 0.85
C THR A 128 -13.54 7.12 -0.03
N ARG A 129 -13.58 5.87 -0.48
CA ARG A 129 -12.65 5.32 -1.47
C ARG A 129 -13.44 4.84 -2.71
N PRO A 130 -12.91 4.99 -3.94
CA PRO A 130 -11.56 5.45 -4.26
C PRO A 130 -11.36 6.95 -4.06
N THR A 131 -10.15 7.35 -3.66
CA THR A 131 -9.77 8.77 -3.51
C THR A 131 -8.31 8.98 -3.86
N ASP A 132 -7.99 10.14 -4.44
CA ASP A 132 -6.61 10.63 -4.49
C ASP A 132 -6.19 11.18 -3.11
N VAL A 133 -4.88 11.30 -2.88
CA VAL A 133 -4.32 11.86 -1.64
C VAL A 133 -4.19 13.38 -1.81
N PRO A 134 -4.81 14.20 -0.96
CA PRO A 134 -4.66 15.66 -1.00
C PRO A 134 -3.28 16.09 -0.49
N ASP A 135 -2.90 17.34 -0.75
CA ASP A 135 -1.62 17.92 -0.27
C ASP A 135 -1.62 18.20 1.25
N SER A 136 -2.79 18.14 1.92
CA SER A 136 -2.93 18.36 3.36
C SER A 136 -4.19 17.73 3.95
N GLY A 137 -4.24 17.65 5.28
CA GLY A 137 -5.38 17.17 6.06
C GLY A 137 -5.29 15.68 6.40
N LEU A 138 -6.32 15.17 7.08
CA LEU A 138 -6.35 13.82 7.67
C LEU A 138 -5.77 12.72 6.77
N LEU A 139 -6.21 12.61 5.51
CA LEU A 139 -5.73 11.54 4.62
C LEU A 139 -4.24 11.68 4.28
N CYS A 140 -3.73 12.91 4.14
CA CYS A 140 -2.31 13.14 3.90
C CYS A 140 -1.48 12.74 5.13
N ASP A 141 -1.95 13.07 6.33
CA ASP A 141 -1.20 12.84 7.57
C ASP A 141 -1.13 11.36 7.98
N LEU A 142 -2.16 10.56 7.62
CA LEU A 142 -2.19 9.12 7.87
C LEU A 142 -1.20 8.33 7.02
N LEU A 143 -0.67 8.93 5.96
CA LEU A 143 0.16 8.31 4.92
C LEU A 143 1.61 8.79 4.95
#